data_AF-A0A5M9N6Q2-F1
#
_entry.id   AF-A0A5M9N6Q2-F1
#
_cell.length_a   1.000
_cell.length_b   1.000
_cell.length_c   1.000
_cell.angle_alpha   90.00
_cell.angle_beta   90.00
_cell.angle_gamma   90.00
#
_symmetry.space_group_name_H-M   'P 1'
#
loop_
_entity.id
_entity.type
_entity.pdbx_description
1 polymer ?
#
loop_
_entity_poly.entity_id
_entity_poly.type
_entity_poly.pdbx_seq_one_letter_code
_entity_poly.pdbx_strand_id
1 'polypeptide(L)'
;MYQTVQIQKTGDFAQLGYSHYLSPFLSVDVNYRHTATNNGSISSTNDGVSSKYESYGAGLKIQRGLGGLEVYGVGRASYINSEVTRWSVADNAVKTTSDSSC
;
A
#
# COMPACT_ATOMS: atom_id res chain seq x y z
N MET A 1 -35.58 -13.62 9.04
CA MET A 1 -35.00 -12.61 9.94
C MET A 1 -33.52 -12.51 9.56
N TYR A 2 -33.13 -11.51 8.76
CA TYR A 2 -31.74 -11.35 8.32
C TYR A 2 -31.03 -10.38 9.26
N GLN A 3 -30.05 -10.88 10.00
CA GLN A 3 -29.24 -10.09 10.90
C GLN A 3 -28.15 -9.37 10.08
N THR A 4 -28.26 -8.06 9.94
CA THR A 4 -27.24 -7.23 9.31
C THR A 4 -26.09 -7.03 10.29
N VAL A 5 -24.97 -7.71 10.07
CA VAL A 5 -23.75 -7.57 10.88
C VAL A 5 -22.98 -6.33 10.40
N GLN A 6 -22.61 -5.46 11.34
CA GLN A 6 -21.82 -4.25 11.06
C GLN A 6 -20.42 -4.63 10.55
N ILE A 7 -20.01 -4.04 9.43
CA ILE A 7 -18.72 -4.28 8.76
C ILE A 7 -17.66 -3.43 9.46
N GLN A 8 -16.81 -4.04 10.29
CA GLN A 8 -15.67 -3.34 10.88
C GLN A 8 -14.42 -3.57 10.01
N LYS A 9 -14.16 -2.60 9.13
CA LYS A 9 -12.96 -2.57 8.29
C LYS A 9 -11.77 -2.16 9.17
N THR A 10 -10.90 -3.10 9.49
CA THR A 10 -9.64 -2.81 10.19
C THR A 10 -8.51 -2.87 9.16
N GLY A 11 -7.85 -1.75 8.95
CA GLY A 11 -6.72 -1.63 8.04
C GLY A 11 -5.49 -1.16 8.80
N ASP A 12 -4.40 -1.88 8.62
CA ASP A 12 -3.09 -1.53 9.15
C ASP A 12 -2.29 -0.82 8.08
N PHE A 13 -1.64 0.28 8.46
CA PHE A 13 -0.77 1.06 7.59
C PHE A 13 0.57 1.28 8.29
N ALA A 14 1.65 0.87 7.63
CA ALA A 14 3.01 1.14 8.05
C ALA A 14 3.80 1.71 6.87
N GLN A 15 4.57 2.76 7.13
CA GLN A 15 5.48 3.34 6.14
C GLN A 15 6.83 3.60 6.79
N LEU A 16 7.88 3.17 6.09
CA LEU A 16 9.27 3.43 6.43
C LEU A 16 9.92 4.16 5.27
N GLY A 17 10.73 5.16 5.56
CA GLY A 17 11.40 5.94 4.53
C GLY A 17 12.76 6.41 5.02
N TYR A 18 13.71 6.44 4.10
CA TYR A 18 15.02 7.02 4.32
C TYR A 18 15.33 7.98 3.17
N SER A 19 15.77 9.18 3.52
CA SER A 19 16.23 10.16 2.55
C SER A 19 17.64 10.57 2.88
N HIS A 20 18.49 10.59 1.86
CA HIS A 20 19.89 10.97 1.98
C HIS A 20 20.18 12.16 1.05
N TYR A 21 20.73 13.22 1.63
CA TYR A 21 21.14 14.39 0.89
C TYR A 21 22.50 14.12 0.24
N LEU A 22 22.52 14.08 -1.08
CA LEU A 22 23.76 14.02 -1.86
C LEU A 22 24.37 15.43 -1.98
N SER A 23 23.51 16.44 -2.09
CA SER A 23 23.86 17.85 -2.20
C SER A 23 22.77 18.72 -1.54
N PRO A 24 23.03 20.03 -1.28
CA PRO A 24 22.02 20.94 -0.73
C PRO A 24 20.73 21.07 -1.57
N PHE A 25 20.82 20.71 -2.86
CA PHE A 25 19.74 20.78 -3.82
C PHE A 25 19.28 19.40 -4.34
N LEU A 26 19.92 18.30 -3.94
CA LEU A 26 19.60 16.96 -4.44
C LEU A 26 19.63 15.94 -3.30
N SER A 27 18.53 15.21 -3.15
CA SER A 27 18.43 14.09 -2.23
C SER A 27 17.89 12.86 -2.95
N VAL A 28 18.37 11.69 -2.56
CA VAL A 28 17.77 10.42 -2.92
C VAL A 28 16.80 10.01 -1.82
N ASP A 29 15.64 9.48 -2.19
CA ASP A 29 14.64 8.96 -1.27
C ASP A 29 14.32 7.51 -1.60
N VAL A 30 14.32 6.66 -0.58
CA VAL A 30 13.81 5.29 -0.64
C VAL A 30 12.71 5.14 0.39
N ASN A 31 11.63 4.47 0.01
CA ASN A 31 10.50 4.24 0.89
C ASN A 31 9.94 2.84 0.71
N TYR A 32 9.45 2.29 1.81
CA TYR A 32 8.67 1.06 1.87
C TYR A 32 7.34 1.40 2.54
N ARG A 33 6.26 0.92 1.95
CA ARG A 33 4.91 1.07 2.50
C ARG A 33 4.24 -0.29 2.48
N HIS A 34 3.67 -0.63 3.62
CA HIS A 34 2.88 -1.82 3.83
C HIS A 34 1.48 -1.38 4.27
N THR A 35 0.47 -1.82 3.54
CA THR A 35 -0.93 -1.60 3.90
C THR A 35 -1.62 -2.96 3.86
N ALA A 36 -2.18 -3.38 4.99
CA ALA A 36 -2.98 -4.60 5.06
C ALA A 36 -4.41 -4.20 5.41
N THR A 37 -5.39 -4.62 4.60
CA THR A 37 -6.81 -4.45 4.93
C THR A 37 -7.41 -5.81 5.21
N ASN A 38 -7.87 -5.99 6.45
CA ASN A 38 -8.60 -7.18 6.87
C ASN A 38 -10.09 -6.86 6.89
N ASN A 39 -10.82 -7.38 5.91
CA ASN A 39 -12.27 -7.32 5.89
C ASN A 39 -12.82 -8.57 6.60
N GLY A 40 -13.03 -8.48 7.91
CA GLY A 40 -13.60 -9.55 8.71
C GLY A 40 -15.12 -9.49 8.72
N SER A 41 -15.79 -10.43 8.03
CA SER A 41 -17.23 -10.70 8.23
C SER A 41 -17.46 -12.21 8.26
N ILE A 42 -18.09 -12.71 9.33
CA ILE A 42 -18.46 -14.11 9.51
C ILE A 42 -20.01 -14.23 9.49
N SER A 43 -20.59 -14.75 8.41
CA SER A 43 -21.92 -15.38 8.36
C SER A 43 -21.88 -16.70 7.55
N SER A 44 -22.85 -17.60 7.65
CA SER A 44 -22.73 -19.00 7.17
C SER A 44 -22.69 -19.20 5.63
N THR A 45 -22.19 -18.23 4.85
CA THR A 45 -22.18 -18.22 3.38
C THR A 45 -20.95 -17.47 2.81
N ASN A 46 -19.86 -17.29 3.59
CA ASN A 46 -18.86 -16.24 3.36
C ASN A 46 -17.84 -16.43 2.24
N ASP A 47 -17.67 -15.35 1.47
CA ASP A 47 -16.40 -14.98 0.85
C ASP A 47 -15.64 -13.98 1.73
N GLY A 48 -14.67 -14.44 2.53
CA GLY A 48 -13.74 -13.55 3.21
C GLY A 48 -12.76 -12.93 2.22
N VAL A 49 -12.67 -11.59 2.18
CA VAL A 49 -11.75 -10.85 1.31
C VAL A 49 -10.68 -10.16 2.17
N SER A 50 -9.42 -10.60 2.05
CA SER A 50 -8.25 -9.91 2.62
C SER A 50 -7.41 -9.35 1.49
N SER A 51 -6.94 -8.11 1.63
CA SER A 51 -6.05 -7.49 0.65
C SER A 51 -4.82 -6.93 1.33
N LYS A 52 -3.65 -7.32 0.81
CA LYS A 52 -2.34 -6.80 1.22
C LYS A 52 -1.77 -6.00 0.07
N TYR A 53 -1.12 -4.89 0.41
CA TYR A 53 -0.51 -3.99 -0.52
C TYR A 53 0.88 -3.63 0.00
N GLU A 54 1.89 -3.96 -0.77
CA GLU A 54 3.28 -3.62 -0.49
C GLU A 54 3.80 -2.75 -1.62
N SER A 55 4.39 -1.61 -1.29
CA SER A 55 5.02 -0.77 -2.29
C SER A 55 6.42 -0.34 -1.87
N TYR A 56 7.35 -0.47 -2.79
CA TYR A 56 8.72 -0.04 -2.68
C TYR A 56 8.91 1.14 -3.63
N GLY A 57 9.28 2.30 -3.10
CA GLY A 57 9.54 3.50 -3.88
C GLY A 57 11.00 3.89 -3.79
N ALA A 58 11.58 4.31 -4.92
CA ALA A 58 12.86 4.97 -4.97
C ALA A 58 12.74 6.23 -5.85
N GLY A 59 13.38 7.31 -5.43
CA GLY A 59 13.20 8.60 -6.05
C GLY A 59 14.37 9.55 -5.86
N LEU A 60 14.34 10.60 -6.67
CA LEU A 60 15.21 11.74 -6.56
C LEU A 60 14.34 12.97 -6.30
N LYS A 61 14.69 13.71 -5.25
CA LYS A 61 14.13 15.02 -4.96
C LYS A 61 15.18 16.07 -5.27
N ILE A 62 14.82 17.01 -6.14
CA ILE A 62 15.60 18.20 -6.44
C ILE A 62 14.91 19.37 -5.75
N GLN A 63 15.64 20.14 -4.95
CA GLN A 63 15.12 21.29 -4.20
C GLN A 63 15.93 22.54 -4.52
N ARG A 64 15.23 23.66 -4.72
CA ARG A 64 15.82 24.98 -4.96
C ARG A 64 15.17 26.00 -4.07
N GLY A 65 15.97 26.60 -3.18
CA GLY A 65 15.55 27.73 -2.36
C GLY A 65 15.50 29.03 -3.16
N LEU A 66 14.41 29.77 -3.04
CA LEU A 66 14.19 31.11 -3.56
C LEU A 66 13.95 32.06 -2.38
N GLY A 67 14.99 32.29 -1.57
CA GLY A 67 14.98 33.19 -0.42
C GLY A 67 14.20 32.67 0.79
N GLY A 68 12.86 32.62 0.69
CA GLY A 68 11.94 32.14 1.74
C GLY A 68 10.94 31.08 1.26
N LEU A 69 10.98 30.72 -0.02
CA LEU A 69 10.19 29.64 -0.62
C LEU A 69 11.12 28.52 -1.08
N GLU A 70 10.82 27.28 -0.74
CA GLU A 70 11.53 26.11 -1.26
C GLU A 70 10.67 25.45 -2.32
N VAL A 71 11.13 25.49 -3.57
CA VAL A 71 10.50 24.74 -4.67
C VAL A 71 11.24 23.42 -4.78
N TYR A 72 10.49 22.32 -4.78
CA TYR A 72 11.07 21.01 -5.00
C TYR A 72 10.32 20.25 -6.09
N GLY A 73 11.08 19.55 -6.93
CA GLY A 73 10.58 18.56 -7.86
C GLY A 73 10.96 17.18 -7.35
N VAL A 74 10.04 16.22 -7.44
CA VAL A 74 10.33 14.83 -7.08
C VAL A 74 10.00 13.93 -8.26
N GLY A 75 10.99 13.17 -8.71
CA GLY A 75 10.79 12.05 -9.62
C GLY A 75 10.90 10.75 -8.85
N ARG A 76 9.85 9.92 -8.87
CA ARG A 76 9.84 8.62 -8.17
C ARG A 76 9.45 7.52 -9.13
N ALA A 77 10.09 6.37 -8.97
CA ALA A 77 9.63 5.09 -9.47
C ALA A 77 9.14 4.27 -8.28
N SER A 78 8.07 3.50 -8.46
CA SER A 78 7.53 2.65 -7.39
C SER A 78 7.14 1.30 -7.94
N TYR A 79 7.61 0.26 -7.28
CA TYR A 79 7.15 -1.10 -7.49
C TYR A 79 6.05 -1.41 -6.49
N ILE A 80 4.93 -1.95 -6.98
CA ILE A 80 3.75 -2.23 -6.18
C ILE A 80 3.40 -3.71 -6.33
N ASN A 81 3.36 -4.42 -5.21
CA ASN A 81 2.84 -5.77 -5.11
C ASN A 81 1.50 -5.73 -4.36
N SER A 82 0.46 -6.27 -5.01
CA SER A 82 -0.88 -6.35 -4.43
C SER A 82 -1.30 -7.81 -4.35
N GLU A 83 -1.61 -8.27 -3.14
CA GLU A 83 -2.18 -9.59 -2.92
C GLU A 83 -3.63 -9.45 -2.51
N VAL A 84 -4.50 -10.25 -3.12
CA VAL A 84 -5.90 -10.36 -2.72
C VAL A 84 -6.24 -11.82 -2.50
N THR A 85 -6.65 -12.13 -1.28
CA THR A 85 -7.17 -13.44 -0.90
C THR A 85 -8.68 -13.39 -0.89
N ARG A 86 -9.33 -14.28 -1.65
CA ARG A 86 -10.78 -14.46 -1.72
C ARG A 86 -11.13 -15.93 -1.51
N TRP A 87 -12.31 -16.20 -0.96
CA TRP A 87 -12.89 -17.54 -1.02
C TRP A 87 -13.39 -17.82 -2.44
N SER A 88 -13.22 -19.04 -2.92
CA SER A 88 -13.75 -19.50 -4.20
C SER A 88 -14.85 -20.51 -3.95
N VAL A 89 -16.11 -20.13 -4.21
CA VAL A 89 -17.27 -21.02 -4.13
C VAL A 89 -17.17 -22.17 -5.15
N ALA A 90 -16.52 -21.94 -6.29
CA ALA A 90 -16.33 -22.96 -7.33
C ALA A 90 -15.40 -24.11 -6.89
N ASP A 91 -14.45 -23.82 -6.01
CA ASP A 91 -13.42 -24.79 -5.59
C ASP A 91 -13.55 -25.20 -4.11
N ASN A 92 -14.51 -24.61 -3.36
CA ASN A 92 -14.62 -24.74 -1.90
C ASN A 92 -13.29 -24.51 -1.17
N ALA A 93 -12.48 -23.56 -1.65
CA ALA A 93 -11.12 -23.32 -1.17
C ALA A 93 -10.76 -21.82 -1.17
N VAL A 94 -9.77 -21.46 -0.35
CA VAL A 94 -9.17 -20.12 -0.31
C VAL A 94 -8.24 -19.95 -1.51
N LYS A 95 -8.40 -18.87 -2.28
CA LYS A 95 -7.52 -18.50 -3.38
C LYS A 95 -6.83 -17.15 -3.12
N THR A 96 -5.51 -17.13 -3.28
CA THR A 96 -4.69 -15.91 -3.24
C THR A 96 -4.26 -15.58 -4.66
N THR A 97 -4.53 -14.35 -5.09
CA THR A 97 -4.03 -13.79 -6.35
C THR A 97 -3.06 -12.68 -6.03
N SER A 98 -1.87 -12.71 -6.62
CA SER A 98 -0.85 -11.67 -6.47
C SER A 98 -0.62 -11.02 -7.85
N ASP A 99 -0.73 -9.69 -7.89
CA ASP A 99 -0.44 -8.88 -9.06
C ASP A 99 0.66 -7.87 -8.73
N SER A 100 1.65 -7.76 -9.63
CA SER A 100 2.76 -6.82 -9.48
C SER A 100 2.80 -5.82 -10.64
N SER A 101 3.05 -4.55 -10.34
CA SER A 101 3.16 -3.46 -11.34
C SER A 101 4.38 -2.57 -11.08
N CYS A 102 4.92 -1.99 -12.16
CA CYS A 102 6.11 -1.13 -12.19
C CYS A 102 5.81 0.27 -12.76
#